data_AF-A0A183DLG4-F1
#
_entry.id   AF-A0A183DLG4-F1
#
_cell.length_a   1.000
_cell.length_b   1.000
_cell.length_c   1.000
_cell.angle_alpha   90.00
_cell.angle_beta   90.00
_cell.angle_gamma   90.00
#
_symmetry.space_group_name_H-M   'P 1'
#
loop_
_entity.id
_entity.type
_entity.pdbx_description
1 polymer ?
#
loop_
_entity_poly.entity_id
_entity_poly.type
_entity_poly.pdbx_seq_one_letter_code
_entity_poly.pdbx_strand_id
1 'polypeptide(L)'
;MCQQWQTGPYNETQCADCPFTVIPVKELPVFFTFACSIFLFLVLNETTECQFVDPSDDCTFYFLYYEDQRTDNLTVWVKEEKDCPPPVPVLAIVLGVIAGIVILGLILLLVWKLLTVLHDRAEFAKFDNERLMAKWDTVSFISSLSCEFLSQAACSHAFFCYAFAL
;
A
#
# COMPACT_ATOMS: atom_id res chain seq x y z
N MET A 1 17.35 -29.71 12.54
CA MET A 1 17.58 -28.74 11.43
C MET A 1 18.76 -29.17 10.57
N CYS A 2 19.96 -29.32 11.15
CA CYS A 2 21.16 -29.69 10.38
C CYS A 2 21.03 -31.01 9.59
N GLN A 3 20.38 -32.04 10.13
CA GLN A 3 20.17 -33.30 9.40
C GLN A 3 19.28 -33.16 8.14
N GLN A 4 18.35 -32.19 8.13
CA GLN A 4 17.39 -32.03 7.03
C GLN A 4 17.84 -30.99 6.00
N TRP A 5 18.40 -29.86 6.47
CA TRP A 5 18.76 -28.73 5.61
C TRP A 5 20.25 -28.41 5.58
N GLN A 6 21.08 -29.14 6.34
CA GLN A 6 22.52 -28.88 6.47
C GLN A 6 22.86 -27.45 6.90
N THR A 7 21.88 -26.71 7.42
CA THR A 7 22.03 -25.36 7.96
C THR A 7 22.08 -25.40 9.48
N GLY A 8 22.93 -24.54 10.06
CA GLY A 8 23.05 -24.33 11.50
C GLY A 8 24.47 -23.98 11.97
N PRO A 9 24.66 -23.73 13.28
CA PRO A 9 25.95 -23.42 13.87
C PRO A 9 26.86 -24.64 14.07
N TYR A 10 26.36 -25.85 13.79
CA TYR A 10 27.08 -27.11 13.95
C TYR A 10 27.79 -27.52 12.66
N ASN A 11 28.93 -28.19 12.81
CA ASN A 11 29.74 -28.67 11.68
C ASN A 11 29.14 -29.97 11.08
N GLU A 12 29.38 -30.24 9.80
CA GLU A 12 28.72 -31.35 9.06
C GLU A 12 28.83 -32.72 9.74
N THR A 13 29.99 -33.03 10.34
CA THR A 13 30.23 -34.32 11.02
C THR A 13 29.46 -34.46 12.33
N GLN A 14 29.23 -33.36 13.05
CA GLN A 14 28.54 -33.36 14.35
C GLN A 14 27.01 -33.46 14.18
N CYS A 15 26.51 -33.20 12.98
CA CYS A 15 25.08 -33.32 12.69
C CYS A 15 24.59 -34.76 12.56
N ALA A 16 25.50 -35.70 12.26
CA ALA A 16 25.19 -37.13 12.20
C ALA A 16 25.04 -37.76 13.61
N ASP A 17 25.63 -37.16 14.64
CA ASP A 17 25.69 -37.69 16.01
C ASP A 17 24.52 -37.24 16.89
N CYS A 18 23.45 -36.65 16.33
CA CYS A 18 22.29 -36.26 17.11
C CYS A 18 21.48 -37.50 17.58
N PRO A 19 21.13 -37.60 18.87
CA PRO A 19 20.46 -38.77 19.46
C PRO A 19 18.98 -38.89 19.07
N PHE A 20 18.41 -37.87 18.42
CA PHE A 20 17.01 -37.80 18.03
C PHE A 20 16.84 -37.99 16.53
N THR A 21 15.70 -38.53 16.13
CA THR A 21 15.35 -38.72 14.72
C THR A 21 14.46 -37.58 14.23
N VAL A 22 14.75 -37.08 13.04
CA VAL A 22 13.99 -36.02 12.37
C VAL A 22 13.10 -36.64 11.30
N ILE A 23 11.80 -36.35 11.34
CA ILE A 23 10.82 -36.85 10.38
C ILE A 23 10.30 -35.67 9.54
N PRO A 24 10.61 -35.62 8.22
CA PRO A 24 10.07 -34.60 7.35
C PRO A 24 8.59 -34.89 7.05
N VAL A 25 7.74 -33.88 7.22
CA VAL A 25 6.31 -33.95 6.97
C VAL A 25 5.85 -32.78 6.12
N LYS A 26 4.82 -32.99 5.30
CA LYS A 26 4.22 -31.91 4.49
C LYS A 26 3.39 -30.94 5.34
N GLU A 27 2.72 -31.49 6.35
CA GLU A 27 1.93 -30.76 7.32
C GLU A 27 2.29 -31.26 8.72
N LEU A 28 2.45 -30.34 9.67
CA LEU A 28 2.77 -30.71 11.05
C LEU A 28 1.58 -31.44 11.68
N PRO A 29 1.80 -32.53 12.43
CA PRO A 29 0.72 -33.25 13.09
C PRO A 29 0.12 -32.39 14.20
N VAL A 30 -1.19 -32.15 14.13
CA VAL A 30 -1.97 -31.58 15.23
C VAL A 30 -2.35 -32.70 16.21
N PHE A 31 -1.76 -32.68 17.40
CA PHE A 31 -2.16 -33.56 18.50
C PHE A 31 -3.43 -32.99 19.15
N PHE A 32 -4.53 -33.72 18.97
CA PHE A 32 -5.82 -33.39 19.57
C PHE A 32 -5.88 -33.96 20.99
N THR A 33 -5.74 -33.11 22.00
CA THR A 33 -5.94 -33.54 23.39
C THR A 33 -7.42 -33.44 23.74
N PHE A 34 -8.04 -34.57 24.11
CA PHE A 34 -9.41 -34.58 24.64
C PHE A 34 -9.41 -33.98 26.05
N ALA A 35 -9.62 -32.67 26.17
CA ALA A 35 -9.88 -32.06 27.46
C ALA A 35 -11.27 -32.51 27.96
N CYS A 36 -11.31 -33.32 29.01
CA CYS A 36 -12.55 -33.66 29.71
C CYS A 36 -13.04 -32.44 30.48
N SER A 37 -13.83 -31.57 29.84
CA SER A 37 -14.59 -30.51 30.51
C SER A 37 -16.08 -30.66 30.19
N ILE A 38 -16.91 -30.42 31.22
CA ILE A 38 -18.25 -31.00 31.39
C ILE A 38 -19.30 -30.59 30.33
N PHE A 39 -19.02 -29.68 29.37
CA PHE A 39 -20.05 -29.25 28.40
C PHE A 39 -19.59 -28.76 27.02
N LEU A 40 -18.33 -28.92 26.62
CA LEU A 40 -17.92 -28.56 25.25
C LEU A 40 -16.83 -29.50 24.76
N PHE A 41 -17.08 -30.15 23.62
CA PHE A 41 -16.05 -30.79 22.82
C PHE A 41 -15.17 -29.69 22.20
N LEU A 42 -14.31 -29.07 23.03
CA LEU A 42 -13.25 -28.21 22.52
C LEU A 42 -12.12 -29.10 22.05
N VAL A 43 -11.96 -29.16 20.74
CA VAL A 43 -10.70 -29.53 20.12
C VAL A 43 -9.69 -28.44 20.47
N LEU A 44 -8.92 -28.63 21.55
CA LEU A 44 -7.79 -27.78 21.87
C LEU A 44 -6.56 -28.37 21.15
N ASN A 45 -6.13 -27.70 20.08
CA ASN A 45 -4.85 -27.99 19.43
C ASN A 45 -3.73 -27.51 20.35
N GLU A 46 -3.34 -28.31 21.34
CA GLU A 46 -2.16 -28.00 22.15
C GLU A 46 -0.93 -28.62 21.51
N THR A 47 -0.61 -28.15 20.31
CA THR A 47 0.69 -28.39 19.68
C THR A 47 1.52 -27.13 19.77
N THR A 48 2.58 -27.17 20.57
CA THR A 48 3.58 -26.11 20.64
C THR A 48 4.49 -26.19 19.42
N GLU A 49 3.98 -25.70 18.29
CA GLU A 49 4.79 -25.48 17.09
C GLU A 49 5.87 -24.42 17.38
N CYS A 50 7.10 -24.76 17.05
CA CYS A 50 8.23 -23.86 17.17
C CYS A 50 8.59 -23.36 15.77
N GLN A 51 8.78 -22.05 15.66
CA GLN A 51 9.27 -21.41 14.44
C GLN A 51 10.67 -20.84 14.69
N PHE A 52 11.54 -20.97 13.70
CA PHE A 52 12.85 -20.35 13.72
C PHE A 52 13.17 -19.76 12.35
N VAL A 53 13.88 -18.63 12.36
CA VAL A 53 14.28 -17.90 11.16
C VAL A 53 15.77 -18.11 10.95
N ASP A 54 16.14 -18.68 9.81
CA ASP A 54 17.54 -18.86 9.43
C ASP A 54 18.17 -17.49 9.10
N PRO A 55 19.28 -17.07 9.76
CA PRO A 55 19.92 -15.78 9.49
C PRO A 55 20.61 -15.65 8.13
N SER A 56 20.84 -16.77 7.42
CA SER A 56 21.51 -16.80 6.12
C SER A 56 20.56 -16.44 4.97
N ASP A 57 19.33 -16.94 5.04
CA ASP A 57 18.38 -16.95 3.92
C ASP A 57 17.05 -16.23 4.25
N ASP A 58 16.90 -15.69 5.47
CA ASP A 58 15.67 -15.06 6.00
C ASP A 58 14.42 -15.95 5.87
N CYS A 59 14.60 -17.26 5.77
CA CYS A 59 13.52 -18.23 5.65
C CYS A 59 13.05 -18.69 7.03
N THR A 60 11.74 -18.82 7.20
CA THR A 60 11.13 -19.38 8.41
C THR A 60 10.84 -20.85 8.21
N PHE A 61 11.24 -21.69 9.16
CA PHE A 61 10.85 -23.09 9.19
C PHE A 61 10.11 -23.43 10.48
N TYR A 62 9.22 -24.42 10.37
CA TYR A 62 8.33 -24.86 11.44
C TYR A 62 8.68 -26.29 11.84
N PHE A 63 8.75 -26.52 13.15
CA PHE A 63 9.02 -27.83 13.71
C PHE A 63 8.22 -28.07 14.98
N LEU A 64 7.97 -29.34 15.27
CA LEU A 64 7.29 -29.80 16.48
C LEU A 64 8.15 -30.88 17.11
N TYR A 65 8.31 -30.83 18.42
CA TYR A 65 9.03 -31.86 19.17
C TYR A 65 8.08 -32.53 20.16
N TYR A 66 8.23 -33.83 20.34
CA TYR A 66 7.53 -34.61 21.35
C TYR A 66 8.54 -35.44 22.12
N GLU A 67 8.47 -35.34 23.43
CA GLU A 67 9.33 -36.07 24.36
C GLU A 67 8.49 -37.13 25.07
N ASP A 68 8.87 -38.40 24.92
CA ASP A 68 8.25 -39.49 25.67
C ASP A 68 8.95 -39.67 27.03
N GLN A 69 8.25 -39.32 28.12
CA GLN A 69 8.76 -39.41 29.50
C GLN A 69 9.18 -40.82 29.92
N ARG A 70 8.72 -41.88 29.23
CA ARG A 70 9.05 -43.27 29.60
C ARG A 70 10.29 -43.83 28.94
N THR A 71 10.67 -43.30 27.77
CA THR A 71 11.69 -43.93 26.92
C THR A 71 12.86 -42.99 26.60
N ASP A 72 12.84 -41.75 27.12
CA ASP A 72 13.84 -40.70 26.81
C ASP A 72 14.05 -40.51 25.30
N ASN A 73 12.99 -40.77 24.53
CA ASN A 73 13.00 -40.68 23.08
C ASN A 73 12.42 -39.33 22.68
N LEU A 74 13.25 -38.49 22.06
CA LEU A 74 12.85 -37.22 21.47
C LEU A 74 12.53 -37.42 19.98
N THR A 75 11.28 -37.18 19.59
CA THR A 75 10.85 -37.22 18.18
C THR A 75 10.61 -35.80 17.69
N VAL A 76 11.21 -35.44 16.56
CA VAL A 76 11.04 -34.09 15.98
C VAL A 76 10.44 -34.21 14.58
N TRP A 77 9.29 -33.57 14.38
CA TRP A 77 8.68 -33.39 13.06
C TRP A 77 9.04 -32.02 12.51
N VAL A 78 9.36 -31.99 11.24
CA VAL A 78 9.85 -30.80 10.57
C VAL A 78 9.10 -30.64 9.26
N LYS A 79 8.60 -29.43 8.98
CA LYS A 79 7.98 -29.13 7.68
C LYS A 79 9.05 -29.27 6.59
N GLU A 80 8.77 -30.00 5.52
CA GLU A 80 9.74 -30.22 4.42
C GLU A 80 10.10 -28.90 3.71
N GLU A 81 9.10 -28.02 3.52
CA GLU A 81 9.23 -26.77 2.79
C GLU A 81 9.37 -25.57 3.73
N LYS A 82 10.40 -24.75 3.49
CA LYS A 82 10.65 -23.50 4.22
C LYS A 82 9.78 -22.38 3.63
N ASP A 83 9.24 -21.54 4.50
CA ASP A 83 8.51 -20.35 4.09
C ASP A 83 9.50 -19.18 3.96
N CYS A 84 9.99 -18.94 2.74
CA CYS A 84 10.89 -17.85 2.41
C CYS A 84 10.11 -16.66 1.80
N PRO A 85 10.34 -15.41 2.23
CA PRO A 85 9.71 -14.26 1.61
C PRO A 85 10.18 -14.11 0.15
N PRO A 86 9.28 -13.85 -0.81
CA PRO A 86 9.67 -13.66 -2.20
C PRO A 86 10.56 -12.41 -2.35
N PRO A 87 11.52 -12.42 -3.29
CA PRO A 87 12.38 -11.26 -3.52
C PRO A 87 11.50 -10.08 -3.95
N VAL A 88 11.48 -9.03 -3.12
CA VAL A 88 10.75 -7.81 -3.43
C VAL A 88 11.37 -7.12 -4.66
N PRO A 89 10.62 -6.82 -5.73
CA PRO A 89 11.17 -6.17 -6.91
C PRO A 89 11.38 -4.67 -6.64
N VAL A 90 12.48 -4.33 -5.96
CA VAL A 90 12.82 -2.96 -5.54
C VAL A 90 12.81 -1.98 -6.72
N LEU A 91 13.29 -2.41 -7.88
CA LEU A 91 13.34 -1.60 -9.10
C LEU A 91 11.94 -1.13 -9.55
N ALA A 92 10.93 -1.99 -9.45
CA ALA A 92 9.57 -1.65 -9.86
C ALA A 92 8.96 -0.57 -8.96
N ILE A 93 9.21 -0.67 -7.65
CA ILE A 93 8.75 0.31 -6.66
C ILE A 93 9.40 1.67 -6.94
N VAL A 94 10.72 1.70 -7.15
CA VAL A 94 11.46 2.95 -7.41
C VAL A 94 10.96 3.63 -8.68
N LEU A 95 10.78 2.88 -9.77
CA LEU A 95 10.25 3.43 -11.03
C LEU A 95 8.81 3.95 -10.87
N GLY A 96 7.97 3.23 -10.12
CA GLY A 96 6.60 3.67 -9.82
C GLY A 96 6.55 4.99 -9.05
N VAL A 97 7.40 5.16 -8.04
CA VAL A 97 7.47 6.38 -7.24
C VAL A 97 7.94 7.57 -8.09
N ILE A 98 8.98 7.41 -8.89
CA ILE A 98 9.49 8.47 -9.78
C ILE A 98 8.41 8.91 -10.76
N ALA A 99 7.76 7.96 -11.43
CA ALA A 99 6.68 8.25 -12.37
C ALA A 99 5.51 8.97 -11.67
N GLY A 100 5.13 8.54 -10.47
CA GLY A 100 4.08 9.17 -9.67
C GLY A 100 4.38 10.64 -9.34
N ILE A 101 5.61 10.94 -8.90
CA ILE A 101 6.03 12.32 -8.57
C ILE A 101 6.02 13.20 -9.83
N VAL A 102 6.50 12.70 -10.96
CA VAL A 102 6.51 13.45 -12.23
C VAL A 102 5.08 13.76 -12.68
N ILE A 103 4.18 12.78 -12.65
CA ILE A 103 2.78 12.97 -13.05
C ILE A 103 2.08 13.97 -12.13
N LEU A 104 2.26 13.84 -10.81
CA LEU A 104 1.68 14.76 -9.84
C LEU A 104 2.20 16.19 -10.03
N GLY A 105 3.50 16.34 -10.28
CA GLY A 105 4.14 17.63 -10.58
C GLY A 105 3.57 18.27 -11.85
N LEU A 106 3.38 17.48 -12.91
CA LEU A 106 2.78 17.97 -14.16
C LEU A 106 1.33 18.44 -13.95
N ILE A 107 0.51 17.68 -13.21
CA ILE A 107 -0.87 18.07 -12.92
C ILE A 107 -0.91 19.40 -12.15
N LEU A 108 -0.09 19.54 -11.10
CA LEU A 108 -0.03 20.76 -10.31
C LEU A 108 0.45 21.95 -11.14
N LEU A 109 1.45 21.76 -12.01
CA LEU A 109 1.93 22.79 -12.93
C LEU A 109 0.86 23.21 -13.94
N LEU A 110 0.08 22.28 -14.48
CA LEU A 110 -1.01 22.59 -15.42
C LEU A 110 -2.13 23.39 -14.75
N VAL A 111 -2.53 23.00 -13.54
CA VAL A 111 -3.55 23.73 -12.76
C VAL A 111 -3.06 25.12 -12.39
N TRP A 112 -1.83 25.25 -11.88
CA TRP A 112 -1.21 26.55 -11.62
C TRP A 112 -1.20 27.40 -12.89
N LYS A 113 -0.68 26.86 -13.99
CA LYS A 113 -0.58 27.57 -15.27
C LYS A 113 -1.95 28.11 -15.70
N LEU A 114 -3.00 27.31 -15.60
CA LEU A 114 -4.36 27.74 -15.92
C LEU A 114 -4.83 28.88 -15.01
N LEU A 115 -4.65 28.75 -13.70
CA LEU A 115 -5.02 29.80 -12.73
C LEU A 115 -4.30 31.11 -13.02
N THR A 116 -2.99 31.09 -13.31
CA THR A 116 -2.23 32.29 -13.66
C THR A 116 -2.70 32.94 -14.95
N VAL A 117 -3.03 32.14 -15.98
CA VAL A 117 -3.51 32.68 -17.26
C VAL A 117 -4.87 33.35 -17.10
N LEU A 118 -5.77 32.80 -16.27
CA LEU A 118 -7.06 33.43 -15.98
C LEU A 118 -6.89 34.73 -15.20
N HIS A 119 -5.97 34.77 -14.24
CA HIS A 119 -5.69 35.99 -13.49
C HIS A 119 -5.16 37.10 -14.39
N ASP A 120 -4.17 36.79 -15.24
CA ASP A 120 -3.64 37.73 -16.23
C ASP A 120 -4.75 38.24 -17.17
N ARG A 121 -5.60 37.33 -17.69
CA ARG A 121 -6.70 37.69 -18.59
C ARG A 121 -7.76 38.58 -17.93
N ALA A 122 -8.03 38.37 -16.64
CA ALA A 122 -8.97 39.20 -15.90
C ALA A 122 -8.46 40.64 -15.72
N GLU A 123 -7.16 40.80 -15.46
CA GLU A 123 -6.52 42.12 -15.38
C GLU A 123 -6.47 42.82 -16.75
N PHE A 124 -6.15 42.09 -17.83
CA PHE A 124 -6.17 42.62 -19.19
C PHE A 124 -7.57 43.14 -19.58
N ALA A 125 -8.63 42.38 -19.27
CA ALA A 125 -10.01 42.81 -19.56
C ALA A 125 -10.39 44.08 -18.79
N LYS A 126 -9.90 44.25 -17.56
CA LYS A 126 -10.14 45.48 -16.79
C LYS A 126 -9.43 46.68 -17.42
N PHE A 127 -8.18 46.51 -17.85
CA PHE A 127 -7.40 47.57 -18.48
C PHE A 127 -7.99 48.00 -19.84
N ASP A 128 -8.45 47.06 -20.66
CA ASP A 128 -9.08 47.38 -21.94
C ASP A 128 -10.41 48.12 -21.76
N ASN A 129 -11.21 47.78 -20.73
CA ASN A 129 -12.43 48.51 -20.41
C ASN A 129 -12.14 49.96 -20.00
N GLU A 130 -11.09 50.22 -19.23
CA GLU A 130 -10.67 51.59 -18.87
C GLU A 130 -10.23 52.40 -20.12
N ARG A 131 -9.53 51.77 -21.07
CA ARG A 131 -9.14 52.42 -22.35
C ARG A 131 -10.31 52.65 -23.29
N LEU A 132 -11.30 51.76 -23.30
CA LEU A 132 -12.51 51.90 -24.09
C LEU A 132 -13.37 53.04 -23.55
N MET A 133 -13.57 53.15 -22.23
CA MET A 133 -14.32 54.27 -21.64
C MET A 133 -13.68 55.63 -21.96
N ALA A 134 -12.35 55.73 -22.01
CA ALA A 134 -11.65 56.94 -22.44
C ALA A 134 -11.85 57.33 -23.93
N LYS A 135 -12.22 56.37 -24.80
CA LYS A 135 -12.58 56.64 -26.20
C LYS A 135 -14.07 56.94 -26.39
N TRP A 136 -14.94 56.25 -25.66
CA TRP A 136 -16.39 56.36 -25.84
C TRP A 136 -17.02 57.60 -25.19
N ASP A 137 -16.33 58.30 -24.29
CA ASP A 137 -16.78 59.61 -23.77
C ASP A 137 -16.90 60.70 -24.85
N THR A 138 -16.33 60.48 -26.04
CA THR A 138 -16.51 61.37 -27.20
C THR A 138 -17.70 61.00 -28.10
N VAL A 139 -18.29 59.82 -27.92
CA VAL A 139 -19.36 59.26 -28.78
C VAL A 139 -20.64 58.95 -27.99
N SER A 140 -20.58 58.91 -26.66
CA SER A 140 -21.67 58.59 -25.73
C SER A 140 -22.85 59.57 -25.77
N PHE A 141 -22.71 60.73 -26.42
CA PHE A 141 -23.84 61.62 -26.68
C PHE A 141 -24.79 61.12 -27.77
N ILE A 142 -24.39 60.12 -28.59
CA ILE A 142 -25.15 59.71 -29.79
C ILE A 142 -25.82 58.33 -29.64
N SER A 143 -25.35 57.43 -28.77
CA SER A 143 -25.80 56.01 -28.76
C SER A 143 -26.84 55.63 -27.68
N SER A 144 -27.26 56.56 -26.82
CA SER A 144 -28.21 56.29 -25.72
C SER A 144 -29.62 55.85 -26.16
N LEU A 145 -29.97 55.94 -27.44
CA LEU A 145 -31.31 55.61 -27.93
C LEU A 145 -31.53 54.13 -28.32
N SER A 146 -30.51 53.26 -28.25
CA SER A 146 -30.59 51.90 -28.84
C SER A 146 -30.40 50.73 -27.86
N CYS A 147 -30.16 50.98 -26.57
CA CYS A 147 -29.84 49.93 -25.59
C CYS A 147 -30.91 49.72 -24.51
N GLU A 148 -32.20 49.96 -24.78
CA GLU A 148 -33.29 49.54 -23.87
C GLU A 148 -33.87 48.14 -24.20
N PHE A 149 -33.52 47.52 -25.35
CA PHE A 149 -34.29 46.37 -25.87
C PHE A 149 -33.65 44.98 -25.74
N LEU A 150 -32.43 44.82 -25.19
CA LEU A 150 -31.70 43.53 -25.20
C LEU A 150 -31.13 43.08 -23.84
N SER A 151 -31.75 43.44 -22.72
CA SER A 151 -31.23 43.15 -21.36
C SER A 151 -31.99 42.08 -20.56
N GLN A 152 -32.59 41.05 -21.19
CA GLN A 152 -33.33 40.02 -20.43
C GLN A 152 -32.93 38.56 -20.64
N ALA A 153 -32.00 38.21 -21.54
CA ALA A 153 -31.78 36.80 -21.89
C ALA A 153 -30.46 36.13 -21.37
N ALA A 154 -29.50 36.84 -20.78
CA ALA A 154 -28.13 36.27 -20.58
C ALA A 154 -27.63 36.10 -19.13
N CYS A 155 -28.39 36.48 -18.09
CA CYS A 155 -27.88 36.51 -16.70
C CYS A 155 -28.29 35.31 -15.82
N SER A 156 -28.39 34.08 -16.35
CA SER A 156 -28.68 32.88 -15.53
C SER A 156 -27.54 31.87 -15.36
N HIS A 157 -26.33 32.12 -15.90
CA HIS A 157 -25.20 31.18 -15.77
C HIS A 157 -24.13 31.56 -14.72
N ALA A 158 -24.27 32.69 -14.04
CA ALA A 158 -23.24 33.20 -13.11
C ALA A 158 -23.35 32.66 -11.67
N PHE A 159 -24.44 31.98 -11.29
CA PHE A 159 -24.65 31.54 -9.91
C PHE A 159 -23.98 30.20 -9.54
N PHE A 160 -23.45 29.43 -10.50
CA PHE A 160 -22.92 28.09 -10.23
C PHE A 160 -21.40 28.03 -9.97
N CYS A 161 -20.67 29.14 -10.04
CA CYS A 161 -19.21 29.14 -9.85
C CYS A 161 -18.73 29.43 -8.40
N TYR A 162 -19.61 29.84 -7.49
CA TYR A 162 -19.18 30.23 -6.12
C TYR A 162 -19.28 29.11 -5.06
N ALA A 163 -19.58 27.87 -5.46
CA ALA A 163 -19.73 26.74 -4.54
C ALA A 163 -18.55 25.74 -4.55
N PHE A 164 -17.44 26.04 -5.25
CA PHE A 164 -16.26 25.17 -5.29
C PHE A 164 -14.94 25.96 -5.22
N ALA A 165 -14.83 26.83 -4.23
CA ALA A 165 -13.57 27.48 -3.86
C ALA A 165 -13.50 27.55 -2.33
N LEU A 166 -13.05 26.43 -1.77
CA LEU A 166 -12.30 26.41 -0.51
C LEU A 166 -10.91 27.01 -0.77
#